data_AF-A0A7W1CHI4-F1
#
_entry.id   AF-A0A7W1CHI4-F1
#
_cell.length_a   1.000
_cell.length_b   1.000
_cell.length_c   1.000
_cell.angle_alpha   90.00
_cell.angle_beta   90.00
_cell.angle_gamma   90.00
#
_symmetry.space_group_name_H-M   'P 1'
#
loop_
_entity.id
_entity.type
_entity.pdbx_description
1 polymer ?
#
loop_
_entity_poly.entity_id
_entity_poly.type
_entity_poly.pdbx_seq_one_letter_code
_entity_poly.pdbx_strand_id
1 'polypeptide(L)'
;MQSPKSVSFSSKKPDSQFLQKCRQLAESHEQKLHPKAALSKNHSRLLGPEDDYRLPYKRDIDRIVHSKAYARYSDKTQVVYLVDNDHITHRGLHVQFVSNFARGIAEILQLNLDLVEAISLGHDVGHPPFGHEGEKYLSDLSKEYC
;
A
#
# COMPACT_ATOMS: atom_id res chain seq x y z
N MET A 1 42.66 -1.83 14.86
CA MET A 1 41.20 -2.06 14.77
C MET A 1 40.52 -0.87 15.43
N GLN A 2 40.00 0.08 14.65
CA GLN A 2 39.20 1.18 15.19
C GLN A 2 37.76 0.69 15.35
N SER A 3 37.22 0.85 16.56
CA SER A 3 35.82 0.57 16.88
C SER A 3 34.88 1.50 16.09
N PRO A 4 33.72 1.01 15.62
CA PRO A 4 32.77 1.85 14.91
C PRO A 4 32.16 2.88 15.87
N LYS A 5 32.27 4.16 15.52
CA LYS A 5 31.61 5.26 16.24
C LYS A 5 30.10 5.07 16.13
N SER A 6 29.42 4.98 17.26
CA SER A 6 27.96 5.02 17.35
C SER A 6 27.47 6.38 16.84
N VAL A 7 26.84 6.38 15.66
CA VAL A 7 26.13 7.55 15.15
C VAL A 7 24.83 7.65 15.93
N SER A 8 24.79 8.52 16.94
CA SER A 8 23.56 8.90 17.60
C SER A 8 22.75 9.79 16.65
N PHE A 9 21.76 9.21 15.98
CA PHE A 9 20.72 9.99 15.32
C PHE A 9 19.94 10.75 16.39
N SER A 10 20.22 12.06 16.52
CA SER A 10 19.43 12.96 17.34
C SER A 10 18.02 13.02 16.74
N SER A 11 17.08 12.31 17.36
CA SER A 11 15.66 12.26 16.99
C SER A 11 14.94 13.54 17.40
N LYS A 12 15.44 14.71 16.95
CA LYS A 12 14.65 15.94 17.06
C LYS A 12 13.38 15.74 16.23
N LYS A 13 12.23 15.73 16.92
CA LYS A 13 10.93 15.71 16.24
C LYS A 13 10.91 16.89 15.25
N PRO A 14 10.46 16.67 14.00
CA PRO A 14 10.36 17.74 13.03
C PRO A 14 9.45 18.86 13.56
N ASP A 15 9.79 20.10 13.23
CA ASP A 15 9.04 21.28 13.63
C ASP A 15 7.58 21.18 13.15
N SER A 16 6.63 21.39 14.07
CA SER A 16 5.19 21.30 13.79
C SER A 16 4.76 22.25 12.67
N GLN A 17 5.36 23.45 12.61
CA GLN A 17 5.06 24.42 11.56
C GLN A 17 5.49 23.92 10.16
N PHE A 18 6.61 23.20 10.10
CA PHE A 18 7.11 22.60 8.87
C PHE A 18 6.18 21.47 8.37
N LEU A 19 5.73 20.59 9.27
CA LEU A 19 4.80 19.51 8.94
C LEU A 19 3.48 20.03 8.40
N GLN A 20 2.95 21.09 9.00
CA GLN A 20 1.71 21.73 8.54
C GLN A 20 1.88 22.31 7.13
N LYS A 21 3.02 22.93 6.84
CA LYS A 21 3.33 23.44 5.49
C LYS A 21 3.44 22.31 4.47
N CYS A 22 4.09 21.20 4.80
CA CYS A 22 4.14 20.01 3.94
C CYS A 22 2.74 19.47 3.63
N ARG A 23 1.87 19.43 4.64
CA ARG A 23 0.48 19.00 4.46
C ARG A 23 -0.30 19.91 3.53
N GLN A 24 -0.21 21.23 3.72
CA GLN A 24 -0.87 22.21 2.83
C GLN A 24 -0.40 22.08 1.38
N LEU A 25 0.89 21.83 1.15
CA LEU A 25 1.43 21.57 -0.18
C LEU A 25 0.82 20.30 -0.79
N ALA A 26 0.74 19.20 -0.02
CA ALA A 26 0.11 17.97 -0.49
C ALA A 26 -1.38 18.17 -0.83
N GLU A 27 -2.13 18.90 0.00
CA GLU A 27 -3.54 19.24 -0.25
C GLU A 27 -3.71 20.13 -1.50
N SER A 28 -2.77 21.05 -1.75
CA SER A 28 -2.78 21.91 -2.94
C SER A 28 -2.60 21.12 -4.25
N HIS A 29 -1.88 19.99 -4.21
CA HIS A 29 -1.69 19.15 -5.38
C HIS A 29 -2.99 18.46 -5.80
N GLU A 30 -3.88 18.14 -4.85
CA GLU A 30 -5.18 17.55 -5.15
C GLU A 30 -6.12 18.50 -5.89
N GLN A 31 -5.88 19.82 -5.83
CA GLN A 31 -6.67 20.81 -6.58
C GLN A 31 -6.49 20.71 -8.09
N LYS A 32 -5.39 20.09 -8.54
CA LYS A 32 -5.07 19.89 -9.96
C LYS A 32 -5.60 18.56 -10.50
N LEU A 33 -6.24 17.74 -9.67
CA LEU A 33 -6.80 16.47 -10.09
C LEU A 33 -8.07 16.68 -10.93
N HIS A 34 -8.41 15.67 -11.73
CA HIS A 34 -9.63 15.66 -12.52
C HIS A 34 -10.86 15.85 -11.61
N PRO A 35 -11.92 16.57 -12.04
CA PRO A 35 -13.09 16.85 -11.19
C PRO A 35 -13.82 15.63 -10.61
N LYS A 36 -13.70 14.48 -11.28
CA LYS A 36 -14.24 13.19 -10.83
C LYS A 36 -13.26 12.33 -10.03
N ALA A 37 -12.03 12.80 -9.80
CA ALA A 37 -11.06 12.09 -8.99
C ALA A 37 -11.48 12.09 -7.52
N ALA A 38 -11.20 10.98 -6.83
CA ALA A 38 -11.43 10.90 -5.39
C ALA A 38 -10.41 11.78 -4.66
N LEU A 39 -10.90 12.70 -3.84
CA LEU A 39 -10.06 13.60 -3.04
C LEU A 39 -9.81 12.99 -1.65
N SER A 40 -8.67 13.30 -1.04
CA SER A 40 -8.33 12.85 0.31
C SER A 40 -9.31 13.37 1.36
N LYS A 41 -9.94 14.53 1.12
CA LYS A 41 -10.97 15.09 2.01
C LYS A 41 -12.21 14.20 2.15
N ASN A 42 -12.49 13.34 1.16
CA ASN A 42 -13.63 12.42 1.17
C ASN A 42 -13.30 11.08 1.83
N HIS A 43 -12.10 10.92 2.39
CA HIS A 43 -11.68 9.70 3.07
C HIS A 43 -12.48 9.51 4.35
N SER A 44 -13.06 8.32 4.53
CA SER A 44 -13.96 8.01 5.64
C SER A 44 -13.30 7.32 6.84
N ARG A 45 -12.01 6.96 6.75
CA ARG A 45 -11.32 6.23 7.82
C ARG A 45 -10.84 7.20 8.90
N LEU A 46 -10.65 6.67 10.13
CA LEU A 46 -10.15 7.39 11.30
C LEU A 46 -9.02 8.37 10.96
N LEU A 47 -9.21 9.62 11.40
CA LEU A 47 -8.19 10.66 11.37
C LEU A 47 -6.92 10.14 12.02
N GLY A 48 -5.79 10.42 11.38
CA GLY A 48 -4.48 10.01 11.90
C GLY A 48 -4.03 10.93 13.01
N PRO A 49 -2.85 10.66 13.58
CA PRO A 49 -2.22 11.59 14.52
C PRO A 49 -2.09 12.99 13.89
N GLU A 50 -2.30 14.03 14.71
CA GLU A 50 -2.22 15.45 14.32
C GLU A 50 -0.83 15.81 13.77
N ASP A 51 0.22 15.16 14.27
CA ASP A 51 1.63 15.38 13.88
C ASP A 51 2.03 14.70 12.56
N ASP A 52 1.07 14.39 11.68
CA ASP A 52 1.33 13.73 10.39
C ASP A 52 1.04 14.66 9.21
N TYR A 53 2.07 14.87 8.39
CA TYR A 53 1.98 15.65 7.15
C TYR A 53 1.36 14.85 5.99
N ARG A 54 1.32 13.52 6.09
CA ARG A 54 0.85 12.63 5.03
C ARG A 54 -0.67 12.66 4.90
N LEU A 55 -1.15 12.73 3.66
CA LEU A 55 -2.56 12.61 3.34
C LEU A 55 -3.11 11.21 3.72
N PRO A 56 -4.42 11.09 4.00
CA PRO A 56 -5.06 9.83 4.37
C PRO A 56 -4.73 8.62 3.49
N TYR A 57 -4.78 8.75 2.16
CA TYR A 57 -4.46 7.64 1.25
C TYR A 57 -2.97 7.27 1.29
N LYS A 58 -2.08 8.25 1.45
CA LYS A 58 -0.65 7.98 1.65
C LYS A 58 -0.39 7.18 2.92
N ARG A 59 -1.13 7.48 3.99
CA ARG A 59 -1.09 6.69 5.24
C ARG A 59 -1.63 5.27 5.05
N ASP A 60 -2.62 5.08 4.19
CA ASP A 60 -3.14 3.75 3.87
C ASP A 60 -2.11 2.91 3.10
N ILE A 61 -1.35 3.50 2.17
CA ILE A 61 -0.20 2.83 1.52
C ILE A 61 0.79 2.33 2.57
N ASP A 62 1.22 3.21 3.48
CA ASP A 62 2.19 2.84 4.51
C ASP A 62 1.66 1.71 5.40
N ARG A 63 0.37 1.75 5.78
CA ARG A 63 -0.27 0.67 6.55
C ARG A 63 -0.28 -0.66 5.79
N ILE A 64 -0.58 -0.63 4.48
CA ILE A 64 -0.60 -1.83 3.65
C ILE A 64 0.80 -2.42 3.57
N VAL A 65 1.80 -1.63 3.18
CA VAL A 65 3.19 -2.08 3.02
C VAL A 65 3.78 -2.63 4.32
N HIS A 66 3.45 -2.04 5.47
CA HIS A 66 3.92 -2.51 6.78
C HIS A 66 3.02 -3.59 7.42
N SER A 67 1.96 -4.01 6.73
CA SER A 67 1.08 -5.05 7.26
C SER A 67 1.75 -6.43 7.17
N LYS A 68 1.49 -7.28 8.17
CA LYS A 68 1.90 -8.70 8.11
C LYS A 68 1.31 -9.41 6.89
N ALA A 69 0.14 -8.98 6.42
CA ALA A 69 -0.52 -9.59 5.29
C ALA A 69 0.20 -9.28 3.97
N TYR A 70 0.71 -8.05 3.80
CA TYR A 70 1.57 -7.67 2.69
C TYR A 70 2.94 -8.35 2.75
N ALA A 71 3.55 -8.47 3.95
CA ALA A 71 4.81 -9.20 4.11
C ALA A 71 4.72 -10.67 3.65
N ARG A 72 3.54 -11.31 3.80
CA ARG A 72 3.29 -12.67 3.32
C ARG A 72 3.26 -12.79 1.79
N TYR A 73 3.22 -11.70 1.02
CA TYR A 73 3.37 -11.78 -0.44
C TYR A 73 4.75 -12.25 -0.87
N SER A 74 5.79 -11.95 -0.09
CA SER A 74 7.14 -12.44 -0.34
C SER A 74 7.25 -13.95 -0.16
N ASP A 75 6.44 -14.51 0.75
CA ASP A 75 6.48 -15.93 1.14
C ASP A 75 5.41 -16.81 0.46
N LYS A 76 4.49 -16.23 -0.33
CA LYS A 76 3.42 -16.96 -1.02
C LYS A 76 3.70 -17.09 -2.51
N THR A 77 3.96 -18.33 -2.96
CA THR A 77 3.99 -18.70 -4.38
C THR A 77 2.59 -18.60 -4.98
N GLN A 78 2.50 -18.08 -6.21
CA GLN A 78 1.27 -18.11 -6.98
C GLN A 78 1.06 -19.54 -7.55
N VAL A 79 -0.20 -19.92 -7.79
CA VAL A 79 -0.68 -21.27 -8.14
C VAL A 79 -0.24 -21.75 -9.54
N VAL A 80 1.05 -21.65 -9.87
CA VAL A 80 1.61 -22.21 -11.10
C VAL A 80 3.00 -22.77 -10.82
N TYR A 81 3.08 -24.10 -10.73
CA TYR A 81 4.34 -24.83 -10.85
C TYR A 81 4.83 -24.73 -12.30
N LEU A 82 5.62 -23.69 -12.63
CA LEU A 82 6.38 -23.62 -13.88
C LEU A 82 7.86 -23.69 -13.54
N VAL A 83 8.43 -24.87 -13.80
CA VAL A 83 9.79 -25.31 -13.43
C VAL A 83 10.91 -24.57 -14.16
N ASP A 84 10.62 -23.63 -15.07
CA ASP A 84 11.65 -22.99 -15.90
C ASP A 84 11.84 -21.47 -15.71
N ASN A 85 11.03 -20.77 -14.90
CA ASN A 85 11.21 -19.32 -14.66
C ASN A 85 10.64 -18.85 -13.30
N ASP A 86 11.27 -19.31 -12.23
CA ASP A 86 10.86 -19.05 -10.83
C ASP A 86 10.99 -17.58 -10.39
N HIS A 87 11.52 -16.70 -11.23
CA HIS A 87 11.69 -15.27 -10.92
C HIS A 87 10.44 -14.41 -11.16
N ILE A 88 9.41 -14.93 -11.83
CA ILE A 88 8.19 -14.18 -12.24
C ILE A 88 6.93 -14.58 -11.43
N THR A 89 7.04 -15.58 -10.55
CA THR A 89 5.91 -16.21 -9.84
C THR A 89 5.65 -15.67 -8.42
N HIS A 90 6.43 -14.69 -7.97
CA HIS A 90 6.23 -14.07 -6.65
C HIS A 90 5.08 -13.07 -6.71
N ARG A 91 4.02 -13.31 -5.93
CA ARG A 91 2.86 -12.39 -5.79
C ARG A 91 3.29 -10.96 -5.44
N GLY A 92 4.38 -10.80 -4.69
CA GLY A 92 4.98 -9.49 -4.42
C GLY A 92 5.34 -8.71 -5.69
N LEU A 93 5.92 -9.35 -6.70
CA LEU A 93 6.27 -8.70 -7.98
C LEU A 93 5.02 -8.36 -8.78
N HIS A 94 4.02 -9.26 -8.82
CA HIS A 94 2.75 -9.00 -9.48
C HIS A 94 2.08 -7.72 -8.92
N VAL A 95 1.96 -7.63 -7.60
CA VAL A 95 1.35 -6.48 -6.92
C VAL A 95 2.12 -5.19 -7.19
N GLN A 96 3.45 -5.25 -7.25
CA GLN A 96 4.29 -4.11 -7.60
C GLN A 96 4.13 -3.67 -9.07
N PHE A 97 4.06 -4.61 -10.01
CA PHE A 97 3.81 -4.29 -11.43
C PHE A 97 2.43 -3.68 -11.65
N VAL A 98 1.39 -4.24 -11.02
CA VAL A 98 0.03 -3.68 -11.06
C VAL A 98 0.02 -2.27 -10.51
N SER A 99 0.66 -2.03 -9.36
CA SER A 99 0.77 -0.69 -8.77
C SER A 99 1.45 0.31 -9.70
N ASN A 100 2.59 -0.07 -10.29
CA ASN A 100 3.33 0.81 -11.20
C ASN A 100 2.51 1.15 -12.46
N PHE A 101 1.87 0.16 -13.08
CA PHE A 101 1.06 0.37 -14.28
C PHE A 101 -0.20 1.20 -13.99
N ALA A 102 -0.89 0.91 -12.88
CA ALA A 102 -2.07 1.66 -12.46
C ALA A 102 -1.73 3.13 -12.16
N ARG A 103 -0.59 3.40 -11.50
CA ARG A 103 -0.10 4.76 -11.29
C ARG A 103 0.17 5.50 -12.59
N GLY A 104 0.77 4.84 -13.59
CA GLY A 104 1.01 5.43 -14.91
C GLY A 104 -0.28 5.86 -15.62
N ILE A 105 -1.32 5.02 -15.57
CA ILE A 105 -2.65 5.38 -16.12
C ILE A 105 -3.26 6.54 -15.32
N ALA A 106 -3.19 6.47 -14.00
CA ALA A 106 -3.76 7.48 -13.11
C ALA A 106 -3.11 8.85 -13.29
N GLU A 107 -1.81 8.90 -13.57
CA GLU A 107 -1.08 10.14 -13.86
C GLU A 107 -1.58 10.83 -15.13
N ILE A 108 -1.76 10.06 -16.21
CA ILE A 108 -2.30 10.55 -17.48
C ILE A 108 -3.72 11.11 -17.28
N LEU A 109 -4.53 10.43 -16.47
CA LEU A 109 -5.92 10.80 -16.20
C LEU A 109 -6.08 11.82 -15.07
N GLN A 110 -4.99 12.30 -14.47
CA GLN A 110 -5.00 13.21 -13.31
C GLN A 110 -5.88 12.70 -12.15
N LEU A 111 -5.80 11.40 -11.87
CA LEU A 111 -6.48 10.75 -10.75
C LEU A 111 -5.60 10.76 -9.48
N ASN A 112 -6.20 10.43 -8.35
CA ASN A 112 -5.48 10.38 -7.08
C ASN A 112 -4.52 9.17 -7.06
N LEU A 113 -3.23 9.46 -7.25
CA LEU A 113 -2.18 8.44 -7.31
C LEU A 113 -2.05 7.63 -6.02
N ASP A 114 -2.19 8.29 -4.86
CA ASP A 114 -2.05 7.62 -3.57
C ASP A 114 -3.20 6.62 -3.33
N LEU A 115 -4.42 6.97 -3.76
CA LEU A 115 -5.55 6.05 -3.69
C LEU A 115 -5.36 4.85 -4.63
N VAL A 116 -4.96 5.10 -5.87
CA VAL A 116 -4.76 4.05 -6.88
C VAL A 116 -3.67 3.07 -6.44
N GLU A 117 -2.57 3.58 -5.90
CA GLU A 117 -1.51 2.75 -5.33
C GLU A 117 -2.01 1.97 -4.10
N ALA A 118 -2.74 2.59 -3.17
CA ALA A 118 -3.29 1.89 -2.01
C ALA A 118 -4.19 0.71 -2.43
N ILE A 119 -5.08 0.92 -3.41
CA ILE A 119 -5.95 -0.14 -3.93
C ILE A 119 -5.10 -1.23 -4.58
N SER A 120 -4.14 -0.85 -5.43
CA SER A 120 -3.30 -1.79 -6.16
C SER A 120 -2.43 -2.64 -5.23
N LEU A 121 -1.90 -2.08 -4.15
CA LEU A 121 -1.13 -2.82 -3.16
C LEU A 121 -2.01 -3.70 -2.26
N GLY A 122 -3.25 -3.28 -2.01
CA GLY A 122 -4.19 -3.95 -1.11
C GLY A 122 -5.04 -5.04 -1.76
N HIS A 123 -5.18 -5.05 -3.09
CA HIS A 123 -6.21 -5.86 -3.77
C HIS A 123 -6.06 -7.37 -3.56
N ASP A 124 -4.83 -7.87 -3.49
CA ASP A 124 -4.52 -9.30 -3.45
C ASP A 124 -4.26 -9.81 -2.00
N VAL A 125 -4.42 -8.94 -0.98
CA VAL A 125 -3.91 -9.19 0.39
C VAL A 125 -4.70 -10.30 1.10
N GLY A 126 -5.96 -10.47 0.71
CA GLY A 126 -6.88 -11.46 1.27
C GLY A 126 -6.76 -12.86 0.70
N HIS A 127 -5.91 -13.10 -0.31
CA HIS A 127 -5.95 -14.39 -0.99
C HIS A 127 -5.53 -15.57 -0.08
N PRO A 128 -6.36 -16.61 0.00
CA PRO A 128 -6.05 -17.77 0.80
C PRO A 128 -4.90 -18.59 0.20
N PRO A 129 -4.27 -19.45 1.02
CA PRO A 129 -3.32 -20.44 0.50
C PRO A 129 -4.03 -21.33 -0.54
N PHE A 130 -3.30 -21.78 -1.56
CA PHE A 130 -3.81 -22.60 -2.67
C PHE A 130 -4.85 -21.94 -3.60
N GLY A 131 -5.04 -20.61 -3.52
CA GLY A 131 -5.88 -19.86 -4.45
C GLY A 131 -7.35 -20.29 -4.40
N HIS A 132 -7.98 -20.48 -5.56
CA HIS A 132 -9.42 -20.79 -5.67
C HIS A 132 -9.83 -22.08 -4.94
N GLU A 133 -8.95 -23.10 -4.90
CA GLU A 133 -9.24 -24.33 -4.15
C GLU A 133 -9.33 -24.02 -2.64
N GLY A 134 -8.42 -23.20 -2.12
CA GLY A 134 -8.47 -22.76 -0.72
C GLY A 134 -9.71 -21.94 -0.39
N GLU A 135 -10.17 -21.08 -1.31
CA GLU A 135 -11.45 -20.34 -1.15
C GLU A 135 -12.64 -21.29 -1.09
N LYS A 136 -12.68 -22.30 -1.96
CA LYS A 136 -13.77 -23.27 -2.02
C LYS A 136 -13.87 -24.08 -0.73
N TYR A 137 -12.75 -24.63 -0.24
CA TYR A 137 -12.72 -25.37 1.03
C TYR A 137 -13.16 -24.50 2.22
N LEU A 138 -12.71 -23.25 2.29
CA LEU A 138 -13.13 -22.32 3.35
C LEU A 138 -14.63 -21.99 3.25
N SER A 139 -15.16 -21.84 2.03
CA SER A 139 -16.59 -21.59 1.81
C SER A 139 -17.44 -22.78 2.24
N ASP A 140 -17.01 -24.00 1.91
CA ASP A 140 -17.72 -25.22 2.28
C ASP A 140 -17.71 -25.44 3.80
N LEU A 141 -16.55 -25.27 4.46
CA LEU A 141 -16.46 -25.30 5.93
C LEU A 141 -17.30 -24.20 6.59
N SER A 142 -17.31 -22.98 6.05
CA SER A 142 -18.13 -21.90 6.62
C SER A 142 -19.63 -22.19 6.54
N LYS A 143 -20.09 -22.99 5.58
CA LYS A 143 -21.51 -23.40 5.46
C LYS A 143 -21.86 -24.57 6.37
N GLU A 144 -20.88 -25.40 6.72
CA GLU A 144 -21.08 -26.56 7.59
C GLU A 144 -21.15 -26.18 9.08
N TYR A 145 -20.46 -25.11 9.49
CA TYR A 145 -20.29 -24.73 10.90
C TYR A 145 -20.94 -23.40 11.33
N CYS A 146 -21.64 -22.69 10.43
CA CYS A 146 -22.45 -21.49 10.74
C CYS A 146 -23.93 -21.76 10.45
#